data_AF-A0AAV7DRX3-F1
#
_entry.id   AF-A0AAV7DRX3-F1
#
_cell.length_a   1.000
_cell.length_b   1.000
_cell.length_c   1.000
_cell.angle_alpha   90.00
_cell.angle_beta   90.00
_cell.angle_gamma   90.00
#
_symmetry.space_group_name_H-M   'P 1'
#
loop_
_entity.id
_entity.type
_entity.pdbx_description
1 polymer ?
#
loop_
_entity_poly.entity_id
_entity_poly.type
_entity_poly.pdbx_seq_one_letter_code
_entity_poly.pdbx_strand_id
1 'polypeptide(L)'
;MSSSGMEVILHCRPTQVNSEDLQKIAAGSLEEFPLRRLPKFVPWFPYSLRTFTLKPQKRPPFIEVDLSSKVHHDSFDPINVEPHICHDPTADLLEFKANTRGDDSRKVSYTEQDKVACEAPNIKKNTHVRSWSVCTRRSGIRDSIVPPSPELKCILERLELNLYHRGRWTILPNVCGDLSLEEVWDKLSRLTRHGDLPSCNATLQRDLGEIWIFCDLRYSEYVGELLRLKLKLSGKIDLLVHKHGVILSV
;
A
#
# COMPACT_ATOMS: atom_id res chain seq x y z
N MET A 1 6.72 -23.05 48.66
CA MET A 1 7.25 -22.13 47.63
C MET A 1 6.06 -21.65 46.82
N SER A 2 5.67 -20.38 46.98
CA SER A 2 4.49 -19.83 46.31
C SER A 2 4.84 -19.56 44.84
N SER A 3 4.18 -20.27 43.94
CA SER A 3 4.21 -19.99 42.50
C SER A 3 3.49 -18.66 42.27
N SER A 4 4.25 -17.59 42.06
CA SER A 4 3.74 -16.30 41.61
C SER A 4 3.17 -16.46 40.19
N GLY A 5 1.90 -16.85 40.08
CA GLY A 5 1.18 -16.85 38.80
C GLY A 5 0.93 -15.42 38.33
N MET A 6 1.25 -15.13 37.07
CA MET A 6 0.91 -13.86 36.44
C MET A 6 -0.56 -13.87 36.03
N GLU A 7 -1.34 -12.89 36.47
CA GLU A 7 -2.72 -12.69 36.03
C GLU A 7 -2.75 -12.09 34.61
N VAL A 8 -3.58 -12.64 33.72
CA VAL A 8 -3.70 -12.21 32.32
C VAL A 8 -5.15 -11.89 32.01
N ILE A 9 -5.41 -10.69 31.48
CA ILE A 9 -6.73 -10.24 31.04
C ILE A 9 -6.78 -10.26 29.51
N LEU A 10 -7.66 -11.09 28.94
CA LEU A 10 -7.83 -11.24 27.49
C LEU A 10 -8.97 -10.34 26.99
N HIS A 11 -8.66 -9.36 26.13
CA HIS A 11 -9.65 -8.50 25.49
C HIS A 11 -10.01 -9.00 24.08
N CYS A 12 -11.25 -9.43 23.88
CA CYS A 12 -11.75 -9.98 22.62
C CYS A 12 -12.84 -9.09 21.98
N ARG A 13 -13.03 -9.22 20.67
CA ARG A 13 -14.12 -8.55 19.95
C ARG A 13 -15.45 -9.29 20.18
N PRO A 14 -16.59 -8.58 20.27
CA PRO A 14 -17.88 -9.17 20.61
C PRO A 14 -18.44 -10.16 19.56
N THR A 15 -17.88 -10.18 18.35
CA THR A 15 -18.32 -11.08 17.26
C THR A 15 -17.60 -12.43 17.22
N GLN A 16 -16.67 -12.70 18.15
CA GLN A 16 -15.96 -13.98 18.19
C GLN A 16 -16.68 -14.98 19.10
N VAL A 17 -17.12 -16.10 18.52
CA VAL A 17 -18.06 -17.05 19.13
C VAL A 17 -17.36 -18.12 19.99
N ASN A 18 -16.07 -18.40 19.79
CA ASN A 18 -15.41 -19.52 20.47
C ASN A 18 -14.36 -19.08 21.50
N SER A 19 -14.78 -18.98 22.77
CA SER A 19 -13.96 -18.54 23.90
C SER A 19 -12.79 -19.49 24.19
N GLU A 20 -12.99 -20.81 24.06
CA GLU A 20 -11.97 -21.81 24.38
C GLU A 20 -10.79 -21.80 23.39
N ASP A 21 -11.07 -21.59 22.10
CA ASP A 21 -10.02 -21.51 21.07
C ASP A 21 -9.16 -20.26 21.28
N LEU A 22 -9.79 -19.14 21.66
CA LEU A 22 -9.07 -17.89 21.97
C LEU A 22 -8.16 -18.03 23.18
N GLN A 23 -8.60 -18.76 24.21
CA GLN A 23 -7.77 -19.05 25.38
C GLN A 23 -6.56 -19.91 25.01
N LYS A 24 -6.74 -20.95 24.18
CA LYS A 24 -5.63 -21.79 23.71
C LYS A 24 -4.62 -20.99 22.88
N ILE A 25 -5.09 -20.12 22.00
CA ILE A 25 -4.22 -19.25 21.18
C ILE A 25 -3.49 -18.24 22.06
N ALA A 26 -4.17 -17.63 23.03
CA ALA A 26 -3.57 -16.69 23.96
C ALA A 26 -2.50 -17.38 24.83
N ALA A 27 -2.79 -18.58 25.34
CA ALA A 27 -1.83 -19.38 26.08
C ALA A 27 -0.58 -19.69 25.25
N GLY A 28 -0.75 -20.18 24.01
CA GLY A 28 0.37 -20.45 23.10
C GLY A 28 1.16 -19.20 22.70
N SER A 29 0.55 -18.01 22.75
CA SER A 29 1.23 -16.74 22.47
C SER A 29 2.05 -16.23 23.67
N LEU A 30 1.73 -16.70 24.88
CA LEU A 30 2.46 -16.39 26.10
C LEU A 30 3.59 -17.37 26.38
N GLU A 31 3.63 -18.50 25.67
CA GLU A 31 4.73 -19.45 25.76
C GLU A 31 6.06 -18.77 25.38
N GLU A 32 7.08 -19.01 26.20
CA GLU A 32 8.43 -18.55 25.88
C GLU A 32 8.93 -19.27 24.62
N PHE A 33 9.28 -18.49 23.61
CA PHE A 33 9.85 -19.00 22.37
C PHE A 33 11.31 -18.54 22.25
N PRO A 34 12.16 -19.31 21.54
CA PRO A 34 13.56 -18.96 21.39
C PRO A 34 13.72 -17.60 20.71
N LEU A 35 14.29 -16.65 21.44
CA LEU A 35 14.59 -15.33 20.90
C LEU A 35 15.79 -15.42 19.96
N ARG A 36 15.59 -15.01 18.70
CA ARG A 36 16.71 -14.81 17.78
C ARG A 36 17.62 -13.72 18.34
N ARG A 37 18.92 -13.99 18.42
CA ARG A 37 19.91 -12.95 18.71
C ARG A 37 19.80 -11.88 17.61
N LEU A 38 19.49 -10.64 18.00
CA LEU A 38 19.43 -9.53 17.06
C LEU A 38 20.82 -9.34 16.45
N PRO A 39 20.98 -9.44 15.12
CA PRO A 39 22.27 -9.19 14.50
C PRO A 39 22.64 -7.72 14.75
N LYS A 40 23.89 -7.48 15.13
CA LYS A 40 24.43 -6.13 15.13
C LYS A 40 24.51 -5.68 13.68
N PHE A 41 24.09 -4.43 13.41
CA PHE A 41 24.29 -3.85 12.11
C PHE A 41 25.78 -3.82 11.79
N VAL A 42 26.14 -4.38 10.64
CA VAL A 42 27.49 -4.33 10.08
C VAL A 42 27.34 -3.86 8.64
N PRO A 43 27.96 -2.73 8.25
CA PRO A 43 27.98 -2.31 6.85
C PRO A 43 28.54 -3.43 6.00
N TRP A 44 27.83 -3.83 4.94
CA TRP A 44 28.31 -4.84 4.01
C TRP A 44 29.63 -4.43 3.34
N PHE A 45 29.85 -3.12 3.22
CA PHE A 45 31.08 -2.54 2.72
C PHE A 45 31.66 -1.63 3.81
N PRO A 46 32.70 -2.07 4.54
CA PRO A 46 33.37 -1.21 5.52
C PRO A 46 33.99 -0.02 4.80
N TYR A 47 34.08 1.12 5.48
CA TYR A 47 34.71 2.32 4.92
C TYR A 47 36.20 2.09 4.72
N SER A 48 36.57 1.52 3.58
CA SER A 48 37.96 1.45 3.16
C SER A 48 38.36 2.81 2.63
N LEU A 49 39.35 3.45 3.26
CA LEU A 49 39.95 4.73 2.84
C LEU A 49 40.57 4.71 1.41
N ARG A 50 40.35 3.65 0.64
CA ARG A 50 40.95 3.40 -0.69
C ARG A 50 39.93 3.29 -1.82
N THR A 51 38.63 3.39 -1.54
CA THR A 51 37.59 3.37 -2.59
C THR A 51 37.21 4.78 -2.98
N PHE A 52 37.81 5.30 -4.06
CA PHE A 52 37.32 6.50 -4.72
C PHE A 52 35.97 6.16 -5.37
N THR A 53 34.90 6.81 -4.91
CA THR A 53 33.58 6.66 -5.53
C THR A 53 33.56 7.43 -6.84
N LEU A 54 33.12 6.78 -7.93
CA LEU A 54 32.87 7.45 -9.19
C LEU A 54 31.74 8.46 -8.98
N LYS A 55 32.07 9.75 -9.05
CA LYS A 55 31.07 10.82 -8.99
C LYS A 55 30.81 11.36 -10.39
N PRO A 56 29.54 11.55 -10.78
CA PRO A 56 29.23 12.24 -12.02
C PRO A 56 29.80 13.67 -11.98
N GLN A 57 30.37 14.11 -13.11
CA GLN A 57 30.99 15.43 -13.21
C GLN A 57 29.96 16.57 -13.08
N LYS A 58 28.75 16.35 -13.58
CA LYS A 58 27.66 17.32 -13.54
C LYS A 58 26.97 17.29 -12.17
N ARG A 59 26.75 18.47 -11.60
CA ARG A 59 25.92 18.63 -10.41
C ARG A 59 24.44 18.53 -10.80
N PRO A 60 23.56 18.04 -9.91
CA PRO A 60 22.14 18.17 -10.12
C PRO A 60 21.77 19.66 -10.30
N PRO A 61 20.77 19.98 -11.13
CA PRO A 61 20.32 21.35 -11.31
C PRO A 61 19.91 21.94 -9.95
N PHE A 62 20.49 23.08 -9.61
CA PHE A 62 20.16 23.83 -8.42
C PHE A 62 19.10 24.86 -8.78
N ILE A 63 17.88 24.67 -8.28
CA ILE A 63 16.84 25.68 -8.40
C ILE A 63 17.07 26.67 -7.26
N GLU A 64 17.62 27.82 -7.60
CA GLU A 64 17.71 28.95 -6.68
C GLU A 64 16.29 29.51 -6.54
N VAL A 65 15.63 29.21 -5.42
CA VAL A 65 14.36 29.85 -5.07
C VAL A 65 14.69 31.26 -4.59
N ASP A 66 14.82 32.18 -5.54
CA ASP A 66 14.86 33.59 -5.25
C ASP A 66 13.48 34.00 -4.71
N LEU A 67 13.38 34.15 -3.38
CA LEU A 67 12.18 34.67 -2.71
C LEU A 67 11.99 36.18 -2.96
N SER A 68 12.76 36.79 -3.86
CA SER A 68 12.82 38.23 -4.06
C SER A 68 13.06 38.69 -5.50
N SER A 69 12.28 38.18 -6.46
CA SER A 69 12.08 38.92 -7.70
C SER A 69 10.68 38.75 -8.27
N LYS A 70 9.98 39.88 -8.34
CA LYS A 70 8.68 40.07 -9.01
C LYS A 70 8.81 39.62 -10.46
N VAL A 71 8.29 38.44 -10.78
CA VAL A 71 8.08 38.05 -12.17
C VAL A 71 6.85 38.79 -12.67
N HIS A 72 7.06 39.59 -13.73
CA HIS A 72 6.04 40.32 -14.44
C HIS A 72 4.88 39.40 -14.83
N HIS A 73 3.67 39.83 -14.48
CA HIS A 73 2.43 39.32 -15.05
C HIS A 73 2.42 39.66 -16.54
N ASP A 74 2.81 38.72 -17.39
CA ASP A 74 2.29 38.67 -18.75
C ASP A 74 1.11 37.69 -18.79
N SER A 75 0.06 38.20 -19.41
CA SER A 75 -1.32 37.79 -19.30
C SER A 75 -1.58 36.41 -19.90
N PHE A 76 -2.02 35.48 -19.06
CA PHE A 76 -2.86 34.35 -19.46
C PHE A 76 -4.08 34.34 -18.55
N ASP A 77 -5.25 34.27 -19.17
CA ASP A 77 -6.55 34.34 -18.51
C ASP A 77 -6.70 33.31 -17.37
N PRO A 78 -7.41 33.65 -16.29
CA PRO A 78 -7.46 32.82 -15.09
C PRO A 78 -8.36 31.61 -15.32
N ILE A 79 -7.77 30.43 -15.52
CA ILE A 79 -8.44 29.21 -15.08
C ILE A 79 -8.23 29.15 -13.56
N ASN A 80 -9.34 29.20 -12.84
CA ASN A 80 -9.43 29.14 -11.39
C ASN A 80 -8.82 27.81 -10.89
N VAL A 81 -7.51 27.79 -10.63
CA VAL A 81 -6.85 26.67 -9.95
C VAL A 81 -7.09 26.87 -8.46
N GLU A 82 -8.09 26.16 -7.93
CA GLU A 82 -8.25 25.99 -6.50
C GLU A 82 -6.90 25.55 -5.89
N PRO A 83 -6.51 26.11 -4.73
CA PRO A 83 -5.26 25.75 -4.09
C PRO A 83 -5.23 24.25 -3.93
N HIS A 84 -4.17 23.61 -4.41
CA HIS A 84 -3.92 22.19 -4.18
C HIS A 84 -3.85 21.97 -2.66
N ILE A 85 -5.00 21.62 -2.08
CA ILE A 85 -5.11 21.16 -0.72
C ILE A 85 -4.24 19.92 -0.70
N CYS A 86 -3.13 20.00 0.03
CA CYS A 86 -2.29 18.85 0.33
C CYS A 86 -3.16 17.92 1.17
N HIS A 87 -3.90 17.03 0.50
CA HIS A 87 -4.84 16.14 1.13
C HIS A 87 -4.03 15.21 2.00
N ASP A 88 -4.15 15.37 3.31
CA ASP A 88 -3.67 14.38 4.26
C ASP A 88 -4.57 13.13 4.08
N PRO A 89 -4.06 12.01 3.54
CA PRO A 89 -4.86 10.82 3.28
C PRO A 89 -5.35 10.13 4.55
N THR A 90 -4.99 10.64 5.73
CA THR A 90 -5.42 10.13 7.04
C THR A 90 -6.61 10.88 7.64
N ALA A 91 -7.07 11.99 7.04
CA ALA A 91 -8.10 12.88 7.58
C ALA A 91 -9.45 12.19 7.89
N ASP A 92 -9.81 11.17 7.11
CA ASP A 92 -11.10 10.44 7.26
C ASP A 92 -10.96 9.09 7.99
N LEU A 93 -9.77 8.73 8.43
CA LEU A 93 -9.54 7.50 9.18
C LEU A 93 -9.85 7.74 10.67
N LEU A 94 -11.10 7.50 11.06
CA LEU A 94 -11.54 7.52 12.47
C LEU A 94 -10.73 6.57 13.40
N GLU A 95 -9.98 5.63 12.83
CA GLU A 95 -9.12 4.68 13.54
C GLU A 95 -7.86 5.30 14.16
N PHE A 96 -7.47 6.53 13.76
CA PHE A 96 -6.25 7.21 14.23
C PHE A 96 -6.52 8.49 15.04
N LYS A 97 -7.71 8.63 15.63
CA LYS A 97 -7.89 9.69 16.63
C LYS A 97 -7.10 9.33 17.89
N ALA A 98 -5.95 9.97 18.06
CA ALA A 98 -5.26 9.99 19.33
C ALA A 98 -6.28 10.41 20.41
N ASN A 99 -6.50 9.55 21.40
CA ASN A 99 -7.38 9.87 22.52
C ASN A 99 -6.68 10.91 23.39
N THR A 100 -6.69 12.18 22.96
CA THR A 100 -6.21 13.31 23.75
C THR A 100 -7.29 13.70 24.74
N ARG A 101 -7.44 12.90 25.79
CA ARG A 101 -7.98 13.40 27.06
C ARG A 101 -6.81 13.69 27.98
N GLY A 102 -6.50 14.97 28.11
CA GLY A 102 -5.58 15.50 29.12
C GLY A 102 -4.55 16.47 28.56
N ASP A 103 -4.94 17.74 28.48
CA ASP A 103 -4.15 18.92 28.86
C ASP A 103 -2.64 18.95 28.57
N ASP A 104 -2.29 19.70 27.53
CA ASP A 104 -1.94 21.13 27.65
C ASP A 104 -0.65 21.50 26.88
N SER A 105 -0.86 22.53 26.08
CA SER A 105 0.05 23.32 25.26
C SER A 105 1.57 23.12 25.40
N ARG A 106 2.22 22.66 24.32
CA ARG A 106 3.59 23.08 23.96
C ARG A 106 3.71 23.35 22.47
N LYS A 107 3.45 24.61 22.10
CA LYS A 107 3.99 25.21 20.87
C LYS A 107 5.51 25.24 21.02
N VAL A 108 6.22 24.56 20.12
CA VAL A 108 7.67 24.72 20.01
C VAL A 108 7.93 25.67 18.84
N SER A 109 8.17 26.94 19.16
CA SER A 109 8.79 27.89 18.26
C SER A 109 10.28 27.58 18.15
N TYR A 110 10.79 27.47 16.92
CA TYR A 110 12.22 27.39 16.67
C TYR A 110 12.81 28.80 16.72
N THR A 111 13.73 29.03 17.64
CA THR A 111 14.76 30.07 17.51
C THR A 111 16.10 29.43 17.84
N GLU A 112 17.02 29.51 16.87
CA GLU A 112 18.43 29.16 17.03
C GLU A 112 19.14 30.23 17.86
N GLN A 113 19.91 29.82 18.88
CA GLN A 113 21.19 30.45 19.23
C GLN A 113 21.99 29.63 20.26
N ASP A 114 23.24 29.35 19.85
CA ASP A 114 24.51 29.14 20.56
C ASP A 114 24.65 28.44 21.94
N LYS A 115 25.51 27.41 21.92
CA LYS A 115 26.61 27.01 22.83
C LYS A 115 26.37 26.72 24.34
N VAL A 116 27.05 25.64 24.76
CA VAL A 116 27.69 25.31 26.06
C VAL A 116 27.15 24.06 26.78
N ALA A 117 28.10 23.13 26.98
CA ALA A 117 28.29 22.01 27.92
C ALA A 117 27.14 21.38 28.73
N CYS A 118 27.26 20.04 28.81
CA CYS A 118 26.97 19.12 29.92
C CYS A 118 25.60 19.20 30.62
N GLU A 119 24.77 18.16 30.42
CA GLU A 119 24.48 17.13 31.43
C GLU A 119 23.39 16.19 30.91
N ALA A 120 23.54 14.89 31.18
CA ALA A 120 22.60 13.87 30.77
C ALA A 120 21.32 13.94 31.64
N PRO A 121 20.11 14.14 31.08
CA PRO A 121 18.90 13.97 31.84
C PRO A 121 18.48 12.50 31.83
N ASN A 122 18.25 12.01 33.04
CA ASN A 122 17.77 10.68 33.38
C ASN A 122 16.48 10.34 32.63
N ILE A 123 16.59 9.60 31.52
CA ILE A 123 15.45 9.12 30.74
C ILE A 123 14.75 8.04 31.58
N LYS A 124 13.62 8.41 32.19
CA LYS A 124 12.63 7.44 32.67
C LYS A 124 12.37 6.46 31.54
N LYS A 125 12.63 5.17 31.79
CA LYS A 125 12.41 4.09 30.83
C LYS A 125 10.92 4.09 30.45
N ASN A 126 10.58 4.77 29.35
CA ASN A 126 9.28 4.62 28.73
C ASN A 126 9.17 3.16 28.32
N THR A 127 8.34 2.42 29.05
CA THR A 127 7.95 1.07 28.69
C THR A 127 7.36 1.15 27.28
N HIS A 128 8.11 0.71 26.27
CA HIS A 128 7.63 0.68 24.90
C HIS A 128 6.44 -0.27 24.83
N VAL A 129 5.23 0.29 24.84
CA VAL A 129 4.02 -0.45 24.48
C VAL A 129 4.10 -0.68 22.99
N ARG A 130 4.51 -1.89 22.60
CA ARG A 130 4.43 -2.34 21.21
C ARG A 130 2.99 -2.79 20.96
N SER A 131 2.23 -1.98 20.24
CA SER A 131 0.96 -2.42 19.67
C SER A 131 1.22 -3.04 18.30
N TRP A 132 0.56 -4.16 18.04
CA TRP A 132 0.45 -4.75 16.72
C TRP A 132 -1.02 -4.92 16.41
N SER A 133 -1.43 -4.55 15.21
CA SER A 133 -2.74 -4.90 14.67
C SER A 133 -2.54 -5.96 13.59
N VAL A 134 -3.37 -7.01 13.64
CA VAL A 134 -3.42 -8.03 12.59
C VAL A 134 -4.74 -7.81 11.85
N CYS A 135 -4.64 -7.27 10.64
CA CYS A 135 -5.79 -7.20 9.74
C CYS A 135 -5.94 -8.56 9.06
N THR A 136 -7.04 -9.27 9.36
CA THR A 136 -7.42 -10.43 8.55
C THR A 136 -7.91 -9.93 7.19
N ARG A 137 -7.48 -10.60 6.10
CA ARG A 137 -8.08 -10.35 4.78
C ARG A 137 -9.57 -10.66 4.88
N ARG A 138 -10.43 -9.78 4.35
CA ARG A 138 -11.88 -10.01 4.28
C ARG A 138 -12.13 -11.36 3.60
N SER A 139 -12.78 -12.27 4.32
CA SER A 139 -12.99 -13.68 3.94
C SER A 139 -13.78 -13.85 2.64
N GLY A 140 -14.70 -12.92 2.33
CA GLY A 140 -15.74 -13.14 1.31
C GLY A 140 -15.26 -13.29 -0.14
N ILE A 141 -14.04 -12.88 -0.47
CA ILE A 141 -13.55 -13.00 -1.85
C ILE A 141 -13.22 -14.45 -2.20
N ARG A 142 -12.62 -15.20 -1.27
CA ARG A 142 -12.19 -16.58 -1.53
C ARG A 142 -13.36 -17.53 -1.80
N ASP A 143 -14.53 -17.23 -1.24
CA ASP A 143 -15.73 -18.06 -1.40
C ASP A 143 -16.39 -17.87 -2.79
N SER A 144 -16.10 -16.76 -3.47
CA SER A 144 -16.66 -16.42 -4.80
C SER A 144 -15.74 -16.77 -5.98
N ILE A 145 -14.51 -17.19 -5.72
CA ILE A 145 -13.54 -17.48 -6.78
C ILE A 145 -13.80 -18.88 -7.34
N VAL A 146 -14.32 -18.90 -8.57
CA VAL A 146 -14.48 -20.11 -9.37
C VAL A 146 -13.12 -20.53 -9.94
N PRO A 147 -12.80 -21.84 -10.02
CA PRO A 147 -11.61 -22.30 -10.72
C PRO A 147 -11.62 -21.88 -12.21
N PRO A 148 -10.44 -21.80 -12.86
CA PRO A 148 -10.33 -21.46 -14.28
C PRO A 148 -11.20 -22.35 -15.15
N SER A 149 -11.80 -21.75 -16.18
CA SER A 149 -12.61 -22.44 -17.18
C SER A 149 -11.77 -23.50 -17.91
N PRO A 150 -12.41 -24.53 -18.49
CA PRO A 150 -11.69 -25.50 -19.33
C PRO A 150 -11.01 -24.84 -20.54
N GLU A 151 -11.58 -23.74 -21.06
CA GLU A 151 -11.03 -22.97 -22.18
C GLU A 151 -9.70 -22.31 -21.77
N LEU A 152 -9.69 -21.60 -20.63
CA LEU A 152 -8.46 -21.01 -20.13
C LEU A 152 -7.42 -22.07 -19.79
N LYS A 153 -7.82 -23.20 -19.18
CA LYS A 153 -6.89 -24.31 -18.89
C LYS A 153 -6.23 -24.86 -20.16
N CYS A 154 -7.01 -25.11 -21.21
CA CYS A 154 -6.49 -25.57 -22.50
C CYS A 154 -5.50 -24.56 -23.11
N ILE A 155 -5.79 -23.26 -23.02
CA ILE A 155 -4.89 -22.21 -23.50
C ILE A 155 -3.60 -22.17 -22.68
N LEU A 156 -3.68 -22.27 -21.35
CA LEU A 156 -2.51 -22.27 -20.47
C LEU A 156 -1.63 -23.50 -20.68
N GLU A 157 -2.22 -24.68 -20.87
CA GLU A 157 -1.49 -25.92 -21.18
C GLU A 157 -0.77 -25.80 -22.53
N ARG A 158 -1.47 -25.30 -23.56
CA ARG A 158 -0.90 -25.09 -24.90
C ARG A 158 0.27 -24.09 -24.91
N LEU A 159 0.24 -23.09 -24.02
CA LEU A 159 1.27 -22.06 -23.91
C LEU A 159 2.31 -22.34 -22.82
N GLU A 160 2.22 -23.50 -22.14
CA GLU A 160 3.07 -23.90 -21.02
C GLU A 160 3.12 -22.84 -19.88
N LEU A 161 1.98 -22.18 -19.63
CA LEU A 161 1.87 -21.11 -18.64
C LEU A 161 1.40 -21.63 -17.28
N ASN A 162 2.11 -21.22 -16.23
CA ASN A 162 1.72 -21.49 -14.85
C ASN A 162 0.55 -20.61 -14.39
N LEU A 163 -0.34 -21.13 -13.56
CA LEU A 163 -1.45 -20.38 -12.95
C LEU A 163 -1.00 -19.16 -12.13
N TYR A 164 0.23 -19.18 -11.61
CA TYR A 164 0.80 -18.08 -10.84
C TYR A 164 1.58 -17.08 -11.71
N HIS A 165 1.60 -17.27 -13.02
CA HIS A 165 2.15 -16.28 -13.93
C HIS A 165 1.24 -15.04 -13.95
N ARG A 166 1.82 -13.88 -14.26
CA ARG A 166 1.11 -12.59 -14.24
C ARG A 166 0.63 -12.25 -15.64
N GLY A 167 -0.68 -12.03 -15.78
CA GLY A 167 -1.31 -11.46 -16.96
C GLY A 167 -1.70 -10.01 -16.73
N ARG A 168 -1.93 -9.27 -17.82
CA ARG A 168 -2.34 -7.87 -17.83
C ARG A 168 -3.65 -7.71 -18.59
N TRP A 169 -4.72 -7.34 -17.91
CA TRP A 169 -5.92 -6.80 -18.54
C TRP A 169 -5.68 -5.37 -19.00
N THR A 170 -6.13 -5.05 -20.20
CA THR A 170 -6.02 -3.70 -20.77
C THR A 170 -7.40 -3.13 -21.01
N ILE A 171 -7.69 -1.97 -20.41
CA ILE A 171 -8.91 -1.21 -20.67
C ILE A 171 -8.54 -0.02 -21.55
N LEU A 172 -9.14 0.02 -22.74
CA LEU A 172 -8.99 1.08 -23.72
C LEU A 172 -10.16 2.08 -23.60
N PRO A 173 -10.00 3.33 -24.04
CA PRO A 173 -11.04 4.37 -23.91
C PRO A 173 -12.34 4.01 -24.64
N ASN A 174 -12.25 3.32 -25.77
CA ASN A 174 -13.41 2.87 -26.54
C ASN A 174 -14.27 1.83 -25.81
N VAL A 175 -13.71 1.13 -24.81
CA VAL A 175 -14.40 0.13 -23.99
C VAL A 175 -15.11 0.77 -22.79
N CYS A 176 -14.76 2.01 -22.44
CA CYS A 176 -15.31 2.72 -21.28
C CYS A 176 -16.77 3.22 -21.48
N GLY A 177 -17.32 3.08 -22.69
CA GLY A 177 -18.69 3.49 -23.01
C GLY A 177 -18.90 4.99 -22.79
N ASP A 178 -19.88 5.34 -21.97
CA ASP A 178 -20.20 6.74 -21.63
C ASP A 178 -19.28 7.34 -20.57
N LEU A 179 -18.43 6.52 -19.93
CA LEU A 179 -17.53 6.96 -18.87
C LEU A 179 -16.18 7.39 -19.44
N SER A 180 -15.62 8.44 -18.86
CA SER A 180 -14.23 8.81 -19.13
C SER A 180 -13.27 7.80 -18.50
N LEU A 181 -12.06 7.68 -19.08
CA LEU A 181 -11.02 6.79 -18.57
C LEU A 181 -10.66 7.12 -17.10
N GLU A 182 -10.67 8.39 -16.71
CA GLU A 182 -10.38 8.84 -15.35
C GLU A 182 -11.48 8.43 -14.35
N GLU A 183 -12.76 8.45 -14.74
CA GLU A 183 -13.86 7.95 -13.91
C GLU A 183 -13.79 6.43 -13.71
N VAL A 184 -13.38 5.70 -14.76
CA VAL A 184 -13.12 4.26 -14.68
C VAL A 184 -11.93 3.98 -13.77
N TRP A 185 -10.87 4.77 -13.87
CA TRP A 185 -9.69 4.68 -13.00
C TRP A 185 -10.03 4.95 -11.54
N ASP A 186 -10.86 5.95 -11.25
CA ASP A 186 -11.31 6.28 -9.89
C ASP A 186 -12.15 5.14 -9.29
N LYS A 187 -13.08 4.56 -10.06
CA LYS A 187 -13.84 3.36 -9.64
C LYS A 187 -12.93 2.16 -9.38
N LEU A 188 -11.97 1.90 -10.27
CA LEU A 188 -11.01 0.82 -10.13
C LEU A 188 -10.11 0.99 -8.92
N SER A 189 -9.65 2.22 -8.67
CA SER A 189 -8.82 2.57 -7.53
C SER A 189 -9.55 2.28 -6.21
N ARG A 190 -10.86 2.57 -6.13
CA ARG A 190 -11.70 2.17 -4.99
C ARG A 190 -11.78 0.66 -4.84
N LEU A 191 -12.06 -0.09 -5.91
CA LEU A 191 -12.12 -1.57 -5.86
C LEU A 191 -10.82 -2.19 -5.35
N THR A 192 -9.68 -1.65 -5.80
CA THR A 192 -8.35 -2.11 -5.39
C THR A 192 -8.10 -1.80 -3.91
N ARG A 193 -8.50 -0.61 -3.43
CA ARG A 193 -8.38 -0.20 -2.01
C ARG A 193 -9.27 -1.02 -1.08
N HIS A 194 -10.48 -1.36 -1.51
CA HIS A 194 -11.40 -2.19 -0.73
C HIS A 194 -11.02 -3.67 -0.71
N GLY A 195 -10.01 -4.04 -1.51
CA GLY A 195 -9.46 -5.38 -1.56
C GLY A 195 -10.27 -6.34 -2.42
N ASP A 196 -11.24 -5.85 -3.19
CA ASP A 196 -12.19 -6.66 -3.98
C ASP A 196 -11.50 -7.42 -5.14
N LEU A 197 -10.29 -7.01 -5.51
CA LEU A 197 -9.50 -7.61 -6.57
C LEU A 197 -8.34 -8.45 -5.99
N PRO A 198 -8.34 -9.79 -6.16
CA PRO A 198 -7.32 -10.65 -5.60
C PRO A 198 -5.97 -10.49 -6.32
N SER A 199 -4.90 -10.20 -5.57
CA SER A 199 -3.53 -10.12 -6.11
C SER A 199 -3.34 -9.10 -7.26
N CYS A 200 -4.26 -8.15 -7.39
CA CYS A 200 -4.27 -7.22 -8.51
C CYS A 200 -3.42 -5.97 -8.23
N ASN A 201 -2.77 -5.46 -9.26
CA ASN A 201 -2.16 -4.14 -9.29
C ASN A 201 -2.65 -3.41 -10.54
N ALA A 202 -2.99 -2.13 -10.43
CA ALA A 202 -3.49 -1.35 -11.55
C ALA A 202 -2.63 -0.10 -11.80
N THR A 203 -2.52 0.33 -13.05
CA THR A 203 -1.79 1.53 -13.44
C THR A 203 -2.51 2.23 -14.58
N LEU A 204 -2.72 3.54 -14.44
CA LEU A 204 -3.22 4.40 -15.50
C LEU A 204 -2.04 4.96 -16.31
N GLN A 205 -1.99 4.60 -17.59
CA GLN A 205 -1.04 5.12 -18.56
C GLN A 205 -1.69 6.27 -19.32
N ARG A 206 -1.51 7.50 -18.81
CA ARG A 206 -2.14 8.70 -19.41
C ARG A 206 -1.66 8.97 -20.83
N ASP A 207 -0.38 8.73 -21.10
CA ASP A 207 0.21 8.95 -22.42
C ASP A 207 -0.38 8.05 -23.50
N LEU A 208 -0.81 6.83 -23.11
CA LEU A 208 -1.41 5.84 -24.00
C LEU A 208 -2.95 5.85 -23.93
N GLY A 209 -3.54 6.54 -22.96
CA GLY A 209 -4.97 6.47 -22.67
C GLY A 209 -5.41 5.07 -22.26
N GLU A 210 -4.57 4.29 -21.58
CA GLU A 210 -4.88 2.91 -21.21
C GLU A 210 -4.84 2.70 -19.70
N ILE A 211 -5.70 1.81 -19.20
CA ILE A 211 -5.58 1.30 -17.83
C ILE A 211 -5.09 -0.15 -17.90
N TRP A 212 -4.01 -0.43 -17.19
CA TRP A 212 -3.41 -1.76 -17.09
C TRP A 212 -3.71 -2.37 -15.74
N ILE A 213 -4.27 -3.58 -15.73
CA ILE A 213 -4.56 -4.32 -14.50
C ILE A 213 -3.81 -5.64 -14.54
N PHE A 214 -2.80 -5.77 -13.69
CA PHE A 214 -2.00 -6.98 -13.54
C PHE A 214 -2.63 -7.91 -12.50
N CYS A 215 -2.82 -9.17 -12.86
CA CYS A 215 -3.36 -10.20 -11.97
C CYS A 215 -2.70 -11.56 -12.25
N ASP A 216 -2.83 -12.51 -11.32
CA ASP A 216 -2.37 -13.88 -11.53
C ASP A 216 -3.34 -14.62 -12.47
N LEU A 217 -2.84 -15.47 -13.37
CA LEU A 217 -3.66 -16.24 -14.32
C LEU A 217 -4.67 -17.16 -13.62
N ARG A 218 -4.41 -17.53 -12.37
CA ARG A 218 -5.34 -18.26 -11.50
C ARG A 218 -6.67 -17.54 -11.31
N TYR A 219 -6.65 -16.21 -11.29
CA TYR A 219 -7.81 -15.35 -10.99
C TYR A 219 -8.21 -14.49 -12.19
N SER A 220 -7.56 -14.64 -13.34
CA SER A 220 -7.69 -13.68 -14.43
C SER A 220 -9.09 -13.60 -15.01
N GLU A 221 -9.78 -14.73 -15.19
CA GLU A 221 -11.18 -14.77 -15.65
C GLU A 221 -12.13 -14.08 -14.68
N TYR A 222 -12.05 -14.43 -13.40
CA TYR A 222 -12.83 -13.79 -12.35
C TYR A 222 -12.61 -12.27 -12.31
N VAL A 223 -11.34 -11.85 -12.41
CA VAL A 223 -10.97 -10.43 -12.45
C VAL A 223 -11.54 -9.77 -13.70
N GLY A 224 -11.44 -10.39 -14.87
CA GLY A 224 -11.99 -9.85 -16.12
C GLY A 224 -13.50 -9.61 -16.04
N GLU A 225 -14.25 -10.61 -15.59
CA GLU A 225 -15.70 -10.51 -15.38
C GLU A 225 -16.05 -9.45 -14.33
N LEU A 226 -15.33 -9.42 -13.21
CA LEU A 226 -15.55 -8.44 -12.15
C LEU A 226 -15.30 -7.01 -12.66
N LEU A 227 -14.24 -6.79 -13.44
CA LEU A 227 -13.95 -5.51 -14.07
C LEU A 227 -15.09 -5.09 -15.00
N ARG A 228 -15.53 -5.99 -15.88
CA ARG A 228 -16.62 -5.72 -16.82
C ARG A 228 -17.92 -5.35 -16.11
N LEU A 229 -18.30 -6.11 -15.07
CA LEU A 229 -19.53 -5.88 -14.31
C LEU A 229 -19.48 -4.61 -13.44
N LYS A 230 -18.39 -4.41 -12.69
CA LYS A 230 -18.29 -3.29 -11.73
C LYS A 230 -17.99 -1.95 -12.41
N LEU A 231 -17.23 -1.97 -13.50
CA LEU A 231 -16.87 -0.76 -14.24
C LEU A 231 -17.87 -0.44 -15.37
N LYS A 232 -18.85 -1.31 -15.63
CA LYS A 232 -19.87 -1.15 -16.67
C LYS A 232 -19.26 -0.93 -18.06
N LEU A 233 -18.24 -1.73 -18.39
CA LEU A 233 -17.55 -1.65 -19.67
C LEU A 233 -18.50 -2.12 -20.79
N SER A 234 -18.51 -1.41 -21.93
CA SER A 234 -19.39 -1.69 -23.08
C SER A 234 -18.77 -2.62 -24.12
N GLY A 235 -17.44 -2.76 -24.10
CA GLY A 235 -16.65 -3.59 -25.02
C GLY A 235 -15.93 -4.75 -24.35
N LYS A 236 -15.16 -5.48 -25.17
CA LYS A 236 -14.28 -6.55 -24.70
C LYS A 236 -12.97 -5.97 -24.17
N ILE A 237 -12.45 -6.56 -23.11
CA ILE A 237 -11.11 -6.32 -22.59
C ILE A 237 -10.22 -7.51 -22.92
N ASP A 238 -8.93 -7.26 -23.11
CA ASP A 238 -7.96 -8.29 -23.48
C ASP A 238 -7.00 -8.57 -22.33
N LEU A 239 -6.76 -9.86 -22.08
CA LEU A 239 -5.74 -10.37 -21.17
C LEU A 239 -4.48 -10.69 -21.98
N LEU A 240 -3.42 -9.94 -21.70
CA LEU A 240 -2.12 -10.13 -22.31
C LEU A 240 -1.16 -10.82 -21.35
N VAL A 241 -0.41 -11.79 -21.86
CA VAL A 241 0.73 -12.39 -21.16
C VAL A 241 2.01 -12.03 -21.90
N HIS A 242 3.01 -11.59 -21.13
CA HIS A 242 4.31 -11.22 -21.67
C HIS A 242 4.90 -12.39 -22.49
N LYS A 243 5.40 -12.10 -23.71
CA LYS A 243 5.87 -13.06 -24.74
C LYS A 243 4.82 -13.88 -25.48
N HIS A 244 3.59 -13.99 -24.96
CA HIS A 244 2.52 -14.78 -25.60
C HIS A 244 1.43 -13.92 -26.24
N GLY A 245 1.37 -12.62 -25.92
CA GLY A 245 0.37 -11.72 -26.46
C GLY A 245 -0.99 -11.91 -25.79
N VAL A 246 -2.07 -11.61 -26.52
CA VAL A 246 -3.44 -11.76 -26.03
C VAL A 246 -3.78 -13.24 -25.94
N ILE A 247 -4.20 -13.70 -24.76
CA ILE A 247 -4.57 -15.10 -24.51
C ILE A 247 -6.06 -15.29 -24.25
N LEU A 248 -6.76 -14.24 -23.81
CA LEU A 248 -8.18 -14.28 -23.47
C LEU A 248 -8.79 -12.90 -23.68
N SER A 249 -10.04 -12.85 -24.15
CA SER A 249 -10.82 -11.62 -24.27
C SER A 249 -12.20 -11.81 -23.65
N VAL A 250 -12.62 -10.90 -22.77
CA VAL A 250 -13.87 -10.99 -21.98
C VAL A 250 -14.71 -9.73 -22.16
#